data_AF-A0A244EAY8-F1
#
_entry.id   AF-A0A244EAY8-F1
#
_cell.length_a   1.000
_cell.length_b   1.000
_cell.length_c   1.000
_cell.angle_alpha   90.00
_cell.angle_beta   90.00
_cell.angle_gamma   90.00
#
_symmetry.space_group_name_H-M   'P 1'
#
loop_
_entity.id
_entity.type
_entity.pdbx_description
1 polymer ?
#
loop_
_entity_poly.entity_id
_entity_poly.type
_entity_poly.pdbx_seq_one_letter_code
_entity_poly.pdbx_strand_id
1 'polypeptide(L)' 'MEAPDYLRALLASGMTQVAISEQTSIPQPTLSRIARGKAKDVPSKRARKLQALWELRLGGRERAATLPEPKAA' A
#
# COMPACT_ATOMS: atom_id res chain seq x y z
N MET A 1 -6.95 -9.54 5.37
CA MET A 1 -6.52 -8.98 4.07
C MET A 1 -5.35 -9.78 3.58
N GLU A 2 -5.35 -10.15 2.31
CA GLU A 2 -4.21 -10.78 1.65
C GLU A 2 -3.31 -9.72 0.99
N ALA A 3 -2.15 -10.13 0.47
CA ALA A 3 -1.23 -9.24 -0.25
C ALA A 3 -1.89 -8.36 -1.35
N PRO A 4 -2.79 -8.87 -2.21
CA PRO A 4 -3.49 -8.03 -3.18
C PRO A 4 -4.42 -6.99 -2.54
N ASP A 5 -5.01 -7.27 -1.38
CA ASP A 5 -5.86 -6.31 -0.67
C ASP A 5 -5.05 -5.12 -0.17
N TYR A 6 -3.88 -5.35 0.42
CA TYR A 6 -2.98 -4.26 0.85
C TYR A 6 -2.54 -3.40 -0.33
N LEU A 7 -2.19 -4.03 -1.46
CA LEU A 7 -1.82 -3.29 -2.66
C LEU A 7 -2.97 -2.43 -3.18
N ARG A 8 -4.20 -2.98 -3.25
CA ARG A 8 -5.40 -2.22 -3.66
C ARG A 8 -5.70 -1.08 -2.70
N ALA A 9 -5.57 -1.30 -1.39
CA ALA A 9 -5.81 -0.28 -0.39
C ALA A 9 -4.77 0.86 -0.48
N LEU A 10 -3.50 0.53 -0.71
CA LEU A 10 -2.44 1.53 -0.95
C LEU A 10 -2.71 2.34 -2.22
N LEU A 11 -3.14 1.69 -3.31
CA LEU A 11 -3.52 2.38 -4.56
C LEU A 11 -4.75 3.28 -4.35
N ALA A 12 -5.78 2.78 -3.67
CA ALA A 12 -6.97 3.57 -3.31
C ALA A 12 -6.65 4.74 -2.37
N SER A 13 -5.52 4.68 -1.64
CA SER A 13 -5.05 5.78 -0.81
C SER A 13 -4.39 6.92 -1.60
N GLY A 14 -4.24 6.78 -2.93
CA GLY A 14 -3.61 7.74 -3.83
C GLY A 14 -2.15 7.43 -4.17
N MET A 15 -1.60 6.28 -3.73
CA MET A 15 -0.24 5.90 -4.09
C MET A 15 -0.19 5.27 -5.49
N THR A 16 0.94 5.44 -6.17
CA THR A 16 1.24 4.74 -7.42
C THR A 16 2.00 3.44 -7.15
N GLN A 17 1.94 2.48 -8.08
CA GLN A 17 2.75 1.26 -7.98
C GLN A 17 4.25 1.54 -7.92
N VAL A 18 4.70 2.67 -8.50
CA VAL A 18 6.10 3.11 -8.45
C VAL A 18 6.48 3.49 -7.02
N ALA A 19 5.70 4.37 -6.38
CA ALA A 19 5.95 4.78 -5.00
C ALA A 19 5.89 3.59 -4.01
N ILE A 20 4.98 2.64 -4.24
CA ILE A 20 4.89 1.40 -3.44
C ILE A 20 6.12 0.53 -3.68
N SER A 21 6.61 0.43 -4.92
CA SER A 21 7.83 -0.31 -5.27
C SER A 21 9.06 0.26 -4.55
N GLU A 22 9.20 1.58 -4.53
CA GLU A 22 10.31 2.27 -3.86
C GLU A 22 10.28 2.05 -2.35
N GLN A 23 9.11 2.18 -1.72
CA GLN A 23 8.98 2.05 -0.26
C GLN A 23 9.04 0.62 0.24
N THR A 24 8.56 -0.36 -0.54
CA THR A 24 8.58 -1.77 -0.14
C THR A 24 9.77 -2.55 -0.69
N SER A 25 10.57 -1.95 -1.58
CA SER A 25 11.58 -2.65 -2.39
C SER A 25 11.00 -3.89 -3.11
N ILE A 26 9.70 -3.91 -3.39
CA ILE A 26 9.06 -4.96 -4.18
C ILE A 26 9.10 -4.50 -5.62
N PRO A 27 9.71 -5.25 -6.55
CA PRO A 27 9.79 -4.82 -7.94
C PRO A 27 8.40 -4.53 -8.53
N GLN A 28 8.27 -3.40 -9.22
CA GLN A 28 7.06 -3.02 -9.94
C GLN A 28 6.44 -4.14 -10.82
N PRO A 29 7.19 -4.99 -11.56
CA PRO A 29 6.59 -6.13 -12.28
C PRO A 29 5.92 -7.16 -11.35
N THR A 30 6.42 -7.28 -10.11
CA THR A 30 5.78 -8.11 -9.09
C THR A 30 4.50 -7.46 -8.59
N LEU A 31 4.48 -6.16 -8.32
CA LEU A 31 3.27 -5.43 -7.95
C LEU A 31 2.21 -5.52 -9.05
N SER A 32 2.60 -5.38 -10.33
CA SER A 32 1.71 -5.57 -11.48
C SER A 32 1.15 -7.00 -11.59
N ARG A 33 1.89 -8.02 -11.16
CA ARG A 33 1.40 -9.41 -11.12
C ARG A 33 0.38 -9.61 -9.99
N ILE A 34 0.64 -9.01 -8.83
CA ILE A 34 -0.25 -9.04 -7.65
C ILE A 34 -1.55 -8.30 -7.96
N ALA A 35 -1.48 -7.09 -8.54
CA ALA A 35 -2.65 -6.30 -8.91
C ALA A 35 -3.59 -7.03 -9.89
N ARG A 36 -3.02 -7.80 -10.82
CA ARG A 36 -3.77 -8.62 -11.79
C ARG A 36 -4.32 -9.94 -11.22
N GLY A 37 -4.15 -10.21 -9.93
CA GLY A 37 -4.59 -11.47 -9.30
C GLY A 37 -3.85 -12.72 -9.80
N LYS A 38 -2.73 -12.54 -10.52
CA LYS A 38 -1.90 -13.64 -11.05
C LYS A 38 -0.86 -14.15 -10.05
N ALA A 39 -0.73 -13.50 -8.90
CA ALA A 39 0.13 -13.95 -7.82
C ALA A 39 -0.74 -14.63 -6.74
N LYS A 40 -1.13 -15.89 -6.99
CA LYS A 40 -1.88 -16.71 -6.02
C LYS A 40 -1.03 -17.03 -4.78
N ASP A 41 0.28 -17.06 -4.94
CA ASP A 41 1.26 -17.20 -3.86
C ASP A 41 2.18 -15.98 -3.85
N VAL A 42 1.80 -14.94 -3.10
CA VAL A 42 2.74 -13.88 -2.77
C VAL A 42 3.58 -14.37 -1.60
N PRO A 43 4.91 -14.45 -1.73
CA PRO A 43 5.76 -14.87 -0.61
C PRO A 43 5.42 -14.05 0.63
N SER A 44 5.27 -14.70 1.79
CA SER A 44 4.84 -14.06 3.04
C SER A 44 5.72 -12.86 3.43
N LYS A 45 6.97 -12.81 2.95
CA LYS A 45 7.86 -11.66 3.11
C LYS A 45 7.37 -10.42 2.36
N ARG A 46 6.88 -10.56 1.12
CA ARG A 46 6.35 -9.44 0.32
C ARG A 46 4.98 -8.98 0.82
N ALA A 47 4.14 -9.92 1.24
CA ALA A 47 2.86 -9.62 1.88
C ALA A 47 3.07 -8.74 3.13
N ARG A 48 3.99 -9.14 4.02
CA ARG A 48 4.35 -8.37 5.22
C ARG A 48 4.88 -6.97 4.92
N LYS A 49 5.63 -6.78 3.83
CA LYS A 49 6.09 -5.44 3.44
C LYS A 49 4.95 -4.53 2.97
N LEU A 50 4.00 -5.07 2.21
CA LEU A 50 2.80 -4.32 1.79
C LEU A 50 1.92 -3.99 3.00
N GLN A 51 1.75 -4.94 3.91
CA GLN A 51 1.05 -4.74 5.18
C GLN A 51 1.72 -3.63 6.00
N ALA A 52 3.04 -3.71 6.24
CA ALA A 52 3.76 -2.72 7.04
C ALA A 52 3.64 -1.30 6.45
N LEU A 53 3.71 -1.16 5.11
CA LEU A 53 3.50 0.12 4.45
C LEU A 53 2.06 0.63 4.61
N TRP A 54 1.08 -0.27 4.53
CA TRP A 54 -0.32 0.05 4.73
C TRP A 54 -0.61 0.47 6.18
N GLU A 55 -0.07 -0.24 7.17
CA GLU A 55 -0.18 0.11 8.59
C GLU A 55 0.51 1.44 8.91
N LEU A 56 1.70 1.68 8.35
CA LEU A 56 2.37 2.98 8.48
C LEU A 56 1.51 4.12 7.92
N ARG A 57 0.85 3.88 6.77
CA ARG A 57 -0.02 4.87 6.15
C ARG A 57 -1.33 5.07 6.92
N LEU A 58 -1.89 4.01 7.50
CA LEU A 58 -3.05 4.10 8.38
C LEU A 58 -2.72 4.82 9.68
N GLY A 59 -1.63 4.48 10.37
CA GLY A 59 -1.20 5.21 11.57
C GLY A 59 -0.88 6.68 11.29
N GLY A 60 -0.40 6.98 10.08
CA GLY A 60 -0.26 8.36 9.58
C GLY A 60 -1.60 9.02 9.23
N ARG A 61 -2.57 8.28 8.69
CA ARG A 61 -3.93 8.75 8.40
C ARG A 61 -4.77 8.93 9.66
N GLU A 62 -4.61 8.11 10.69
CA GLU A 62 -5.30 8.30 11.96
C GLU A 62 -4.78 9.57 12.65
N ARG A 63 -3.46 9.83 12.60
CA ARG A 63 -2.90 11.13 13.02
C ARG A 63 -3.36 12.30 12.14
N ALA A 64 -3.52 12.10 10.83
CA ALA A 64 -3.98 13.14 9.92
C ALA A 64 -5.50 13.37 9.97
N ALA A 65 -6.30 12.35 10.28
CA ALA A 65 -7.74 12.43 10.46
C ALA A 65 -8.12 13.06 11.82
N THR A 66 -7.21 13.03 12.80
CA THR A 66 -7.31 13.84 14.02
C THR A 66 -6.82 15.29 13.86
N LEU A 67 -6.26 15.65 12.71
CA LEU A 67 -6.00 17.06 12.38
C LEU A 67 -7.18 17.56 11.53
N PRO A 68 -7.94 18.57 11.98
CA PRO A 68 -9.01 19.12 11.17
C PRO A 68 -8.43 19.61 9.84
N GLU A 69 -9.17 19.35 8.76
CA GLU A 69 -8.87 19.75 7.40
C GLU A 69 -8.31 21.18 7.36
N PRO A 70 -7.20 21.47 6.65
CA PRO A 70 -6.78 22.85 6.47
C PRO A 70 -7.85 23.54 5.65
N LYS A 71 -8.71 24.29 6.33
CA LYS A 71 -9.65 25.21 5.73
C LYS A 71 -8.84 26.17 4.88
N ALA A 72 -8.92 26.01 3.56
CA ALA A 72 -8.52 27.03 2.62
C ALA A 72 -9.46 28.24 2.81
N ALA A 73 -8.95 29.31 3.43
CA ALA A 73 -9.34 30.72 3.27
C ALA A 73 -8.65 31.57 4.33
#